data_AF-A0A954XPN5-F1
#
_entry.id   AF-A0A954XPN5-F1
#
_cell.length_a   1.000
_cell.length_b   1.000
_cell.length_c   1.000
_cell.angle_alpha   90.00
_cell.angle_beta   90.00
_cell.angle_gamma   90.00
#
_symmetry.space_group_name_H-M   'P 1'
#
loop_
_entity.id
_entity.type
_entity.pdbx_description
1 polymer ?
#
loop_
_entity_poly.entity_id
_entity_poly.type
_entity_poly.pdbx_seq_one_letter_code
_entity_poly.pdbx_strand_id
1 'polypeptide(L)'
;RKEKKMPKRIFIIGVLFCLSGVLAIWDVLADILQSHINLNFAVFLLPVGIGLLRGSLRSQWWARFWIILGYILCVVLVEMVIVSPGSSHVIWFGREIRGSSAVPYDLLFITLNAALLYVLHRLLYSEKAIAYFSQTSAN
;
A
#
# COMPACT_ATOMS: atom_id res chain seq x y z
N ARG A 1 8.68 29.89 15.86
CA ARG A 1 8.49 28.53 15.29
C ARG A 1 7.40 28.65 14.23
N LYS A 2 7.73 28.77 12.93
CA LYS A 2 6.68 28.82 11.88
C LYS A 2 5.95 27.47 11.93
N GLU A 3 4.66 27.48 12.22
CA GLU A 3 3.84 26.27 12.15
C GLU A 3 3.91 25.73 10.74
N LYS A 4 4.68 24.66 10.57
CA LYS A 4 4.89 24.02 9.29
C LYS A 4 3.66 23.19 8.99
N LYS A 5 2.62 23.85 8.47
CA LYS A 5 1.33 23.23 8.19
C LYS A 5 1.54 22.05 7.25
N MET A 6 1.36 20.84 7.77
CA MET A 6 1.55 19.63 6.98
C MET A 6 0.61 19.64 5.77
N PRO A 7 1.11 19.37 4.55
CA PRO A 7 0.24 19.20 3.40
C PRO A 7 -0.75 18.06 3.67
N LYS A 8 -2.05 18.33 3.51
CA LYS A 8 -3.13 17.32 3.67
C LYS A 8 -2.85 16.02 2.91
N ARG A 9 -2.12 16.11 1.78
CA ARG A 9 -1.72 14.99 0.93
C ARG A 9 -0.78 14.02 1.66
N ILE A 10 0.23 14.53 2.36
CA ILE A 10 1.19 13.72 3.14
C ILE A 10 0.47 13.08 4.32
N PHE A 11 -0.43 13.83 4.97
CA PHE A 11 -1.26 13.30 6.04
C PHE A 11 -2.09 12.09 5.57
N ILE A 12 -2.78 12.21 4.43
CA ILE A 12 -3.58 11.12 3.85
C ILE A 12 -2.70 9.89 3.54
N ILE A 13 -1.56 10.07 2.87
CA ILE A 13 -0.65 8.96 2.55
C ILE A 13 -0.14 8.30 3.84
N GLY A 14 0.33 9.09 4.80
CA GLY A 14 0.86 8.59 6.06
C GLY A 14 -0.18 7.81 6.85
N VAL A 15 -1.42 8.31 6.93
CA VAL A 15 -2.54 7.60 7.59
C VAL A 15 -2.88 6.31 6.86
N LEU A 16 -2.95 6.30 5.53
CA LEU A 16 -3.21 5.07 4.76
C LEU A 16 -2.13 4.02 5.01
N PHE A 17 -0.86 4.40 4.98
CA PHE A 17 0.26 3.50 5.28
C PHE A 17 0.21 2.97 6.72
N CYS A 18 -0.14 3.81 7.69
CA CYS A 18 -0.34 3.38 9.07
C CYS A 18 -1.49 2.38 9.18
N LEU A 19 -2.66 2.66 8.59
CA LEU A 19 -3.81 1.77 8.62
C LEU A 19 -3.50 0.41 7.99
N SER A 20 -2.87 0.40 6.80
CA SER A 20 -2.42 -0.84 6.15
C SER A 20 -1.44 -1.63 7.02
N GLY A 21 -0.51 -0.94 7.68
CA GLY A 21 0.43 -1.57 8.60
C GLY A 21 -0.23 -2.16 9.85
N VAL A 22 -1.20 -1.46 10.45
CA VAL A 22 -1.97 -1.98 11.60
C VAL A 22 -2.76 -3.24 11.22
N LEU A 23 -3.44 -3.21 10.07
CA LEU A 23 -4.17 -4.37 9.55
C LEU A 23 -3.23 -5.55 9.31
N ALA A 24 -2.06 -5.31 8.73
CA ALA A 24 -1.06 -6.35 8.50
C ALA A 24 -0.53 -6.97 9.80
N ILE A 25 -0.33 -6.16 10.85
CA ILE A 25 0.04 -6.66 12.18
C ILE A 25 -1.08 -7.54 12.75
N TRP A 26 -2.33 -7.11 12.59
CA TRP A 26 -3.49 -7.89 13.04
C TRP A 26 -3.58 -9.24 12.31
N ASP A 27 -3.37 -9.26 11.00
CA ASP A 27 -3.36 -10.49 10.20
C ASP A 27 -2.23 -11.44 10.66
N VAL A 28 -1.01 -10.92 10.86
CA VAL A 28 0.11 -11.73 11.37
C VAL A 28 -0.20 -12.29 12.76
N LEU A 29 -0.81 -11.50 13.64
CA LEU A 29 -1.23 -11.98 14.97
C LEU A 29 -2.31 -13.06 14.88
N ALA A 30 -3.29 -12.91 13.99
CA ALA A 30 -4.33 -13.90 13.75
C ALA A 30 -3.75 -15.20 13.19
N ASP A 31 -2.80 -15.12 12.26
CA ASP A 31 -2.13 -16.28 11.67
C ASP A 31 -1.27 -17.03 12.69
N ILE A 32 -0.55 -16.30 13.56
CA ILE A 32 0.22 -16.89 14.67
C ILE A 32 -0.71 -17.64 15.64
N LEU A 33 -1.87 -17.09 15.97
CA LEU A 33 -2.85 -17.75 16.83
C LEU A 33 -3.41 -19.04 16.20
N GLN A 34 -3.42 -19.11 14.87
CA GLN A 34 -3.82 -20.31 14.11
C GLN A 34 -2.65 -21.26 13.82
N SER A 35 -1.47 -21.03 14.43
CA SER A 35 -0.23 -21.81 14.22
C SER A 35 0.31 -21.77 12.78
N HIS A 36 -0.06 -20.75 12.00
CA HIS A 36 0.49 -20.50 10.68
C HIS A 36 1.52 -19.36 10.74
N ILE A 37 2.71 -19.60 10.19
CA ILE A 37 3.73 -18.54 10.04
C ILE A 37 3.55 -17.92 8.66
N ASN A 38 2.77 -16.85 8.61
CA ASN A 38 2.59 -16.04 7.41
C ASN A 38 3.13 -14.62 7.69
N LEU A 39 4.22 -14.27 7.02
CA LEU A 39 4.88 -12.99 7.21
C LEU A 39 4.27 -11.95 6.25
N ASN A 40 3.44 -11.06 6.79
CA ASN A 40 2.92 -9.94 6.02
C ASN A 40 3.91 -8.77 6.00
N PHE A 41 4.62 -8.59 4.88
CA PHE A 41 5.56 -7.49 4.70
C PHE A 41 4.91 -6.09 4.78
N ALA A 42 3.58 -5.99 4.68
CA ALA A 42 2.87 -4.73 4.88
C ALA A 42 3.00 -4.17 6.31
N VAL A 43 3.46 -4.96 7.29
CA VAL A 43 3.82 -4.48 8.64
C VAL A 43 4.86 -3.35 8.56
N PHE A 44 5.77 -3.39 7.59
CA PHE A 44 6.77 -2.33 7.36
C PHE A 44 6.17 -1.03 6.82
N LEU A 45 4.92 -1.00 6.36
CA LEU A 45 4.23 0.24 5.99
C LEU A 45 3.94 1.12 7.21
N LEU A 46 3.79 0.54 8.40
CA LEU A 46 3.54 1.28 9.64
C LEU A 46 4.67 2.26 9.99
N PRO A 47 5.95 1.83 10.14
CA PRO A 47 7.05 2.76 10.42
C PRO A 47 7.26 3.77 9.28
N VAL A 48 6.94 3.40 8.03
CA VAL A 48 6.99 4.32 6.89
C VAL A 48 5.88 5.39 6.98
N GLY A 49 4.65 5.01 7.33
CA GLY A 49 3.55 5.94 7.56
C GLY A 49 3.86 6.94 8.68
N ILE A 50 4.35 6.44 9.82
CA ILE A 50 4.80 7.28 10.94
C ILE A 50 5.94 8.22 10.50
N GLY A 51 6.92 7.71 9.76
CA GLY A 51 8.03 8.50 9.25
C GLY A 51 7.59 9.61 8.27
N LEU A 52 6.57 9.35 7.44
CA LEU A 52 5.99 10.35 6.54
C LEU A 52 5.28 11.45 7.32
N LEU A 53 4.52 11.10 8.35
CA LEU A 53 3.86 12.05 9.25
C LEU A 53 4.87 12.86 10.08
N ARG A 54 6.08 12.34 10.29
CA ARG A 54 7.17 13.10 10.93
C ARG A 54 8.00 13.93 9.94
N GLY A 55 7.67 13.90 8.65
CA GLY A 55 8.38 14.65 7.63
C GLY A 55 9.79 14.13 7.32
N SER A 56 10.06 12.85 7.60
CA SER A 56 11.37 12.24 7.37
C SER A 56 11.62 11.97 5.88
N LEU A 57 12.75 12.46 5.36
CA LEU A 57 13.23 12.16 4.00
C LEU A 57 13.45 10.67 3.76
N ARG A 58 13.99 9.95 4.74
CA ARG A 58 14.20 8.50 4.64
C ARG A 58 12.87 7.79 4.42
N SER A 59 11.82 8.24 5.12
CA SER A 59 10.49 7.66 4.96
C SER A 59 9.87 7.97 3.60
N GLN A 60 10.15 9.14 3.03
CA GLN A 60 9.73 9.45 1.66
C GLN A 60 10.35 8.49 0.65
N TRP A 61 11.64 8.17 0.81
CA TRP A 61 12.32 7.19 -0.05
C TRP A 61 11.72 5.78 0.09
N TRP A 62 11.49 5.34 1.33
CA TRP A 62 10.81 4.06 1.59
C TRP A 62 9.38 4.02 1.04
N ALA A 63 8.62 5.10 1.16
CA ALA A 63 7.27 5.17 0.60
C ALA A 63 7.28 5.04 -0.95
N ARG A 64 8.28 5.64 -1.61
CA ARG A 64 8.47 5.46 -3.07
C ARG A 64 8.83 4.02 -3.40
N PHE A 65 9.74 3.41 -2.64
CA PHE A 65 10.10 2.01 -2.80
C PHE A 65 8.88 1.09 -2.71
N TRP A 66 8.04 1.27 -1.68
CA TRP A 66 6.80 0.50 -1.51
C TRP A 66 5.80 0.71 -2.64
N ILE A 67 5.66 1.93 -3.15
CA ILE A 67 4.79 2.22 -4.30
C ILE A 67 5.29 1.50 -5.56
N ILE A 68 6.59 1.55 -5.85
CA ILE A 68 7.19 0.86 -7.01
C ILE A 68 7.04 -0.65 -6.87
N LEU A 69 7.34 -1.19 -5.69
CA LEU A 69 7.16 -2.61 -5.40
C LEU A 69 5.69 -3.04 -5.60
N GLY A 70 4.73 -2.21 -5.15
CA GLY A 70 3.31 -2.43 -5.38
C GLY A 70 2.93 -2.47 -6.86
N TYR A 71 3.53 -1.62 -7.69
CA TYR A 71 3.32 -1.67 -9.15
C TYR A 71 3.84 -2.97 -9.77
N ILE A 72 5.05 -3.39 -9.39
CA ILE A 72 5.63 -4.65 -9.87
C ILE A 72 4.71 -5.81 -9.48
N LEU A 73 4.24 -5.84 -8.23
CA LEU A 73 3.29 -6.86 -7.77
C LEU A 73 1.98 -6.83 -8.56
N CYS A 74 1.42 -5.66 -8.87
CA CYS A 74 0.22 -5.56 -9.70
C CYS A 74 0.44 -6.20 -11.08
N VAL A 75 1.59 -5.93 -11.73
CA VAL A 75 1.92 -6.51 -13.04
C VAL A 75 2.04 -8.03 -12.95
N VAL A 76 2.77 -8.54 -11.96
CA VAL A 76 2.92 -9.98 -11.72
C VAL A 76 1.57 -10.66 -11.47
N LEU A 77 0.68 -10.03 -10.69
CA LEU A 77 -0.66 -10.56 -10.43
C LEU A 77 -1.51 -10.60 -11.70
N VAL A 78 -1.44 -9.57 -12.55
CA VAL A 78 -2.13 -9.60 -13.86
C VAL A 78 -1.61 -10.74 -14.72
N GLU A 79 -0.30 -10.93 -14.81
CA GLU A 79 0.31 -12.04 -15.56
C GLU A 79 -0.13 -13.41 -15.02
N MET A 80 -0.13 -13.59 -13.70
CA MET A 80 -0.60 -14.85 -13.08
C MET A 80 -2.07 -15.14 -13.39
N VAL A 81 -2.94 -14.13 -13.33
CA VAL A 81 -4.37 -14.28 -13.65
C VAL A 81 -4.57 -14.66 -15.12
N ILE A 82 -3.74 -14.16 -16.03
CA ILE A 82 -3.81 -14.49 -17.47
C ILE A 82 -3.27 -15.89 -17.75
N VAL A 83 -2.15 -16.29 -17.13
CA VAL A 83 -1.49 -17.59 -17.36
C VAL A 83 -2.26 -18.74 -16.69
N SER A 84 -2.86 -18.50 -15.52
CA SER A 84 -3.58 -19.51 -14.74
C SER A 84 -4.95 -18.99 -14.27
N PRO A 85 -5.94 -18.85 -15.18
CA PRO A 85 -7.28 -18.40 -14.82
C PRO A 85 -8.04 -19.42 -13.94
N GLY A 86 -7.54 -20.66 -13.85
CA GLY A 86 -8.14 -21.73 -13.04
C GLY A 86 -7.84 -21.66 -11.54
N SER A 87 -6.80 -20.93 -11.13
CA SER A 87 -6.38 -20.81 -9.72
C SER A 87 -7.01 -19.63 -8.98
N SER A 88 -7.85 -18.83 -9.62
CA SER A 88 -8.54 -17.70 -9.00
C SER A 88 -9.67 -18.17 -8.08
N HIS A 89 -9.58 -17.80 -6.80
CA HIS A 89 -10.57 -18.07 -5.77
C HIS A 89 -10.97 -16.75 -5.11
N VAL A 90 -12.21 -16.31 -5.32
CA VAL A 90 -12.75 -15.11 -4.67
C VAL A 90 -13.97 -15.49 -3.85
N ILE A 91 -13.95 -15.16 -2.57
CA ILE A 91 -15.10 -15.30 -1.68
C ILE A 91 -15.86 -13.97 -1.71
N TRP A 92 -17.02 -13.94 -2.37
CA TRP A 92 -17.83 -12.73 -2.52
C TRP A 92 -19.23 -12.98 -1.94
N PHE A 93 -19.62 -12.23 -0.89
CA PHE A 93 -20.87 -12.41 -0.11
C PHE A 93 -21.12 -13.87 0.34
N GLY A 94 -20.08 -14.56 0.81
CA GLY A 94 -20.18 -15.95 1.26
C GLY A 94 -20.38 -16.97 0.12
N ARG A 95 -20.32 -16.54 -1.14
CA ARG A 95 -20.27 -17.44 -2.31
C ARG A 95 -18.84 -17.51 -2.81
N GLU A 96 -18.32 -18.73 -2.91
CA GLU A 96 -17.05 -19.01 -3.56
C GLU A 96 -17.23 -18.96 -5.08
N ILE A 97 -16.73 -17.91 -5.70
CA ILE A 97 -16.62 -17.82 -7.16
C ILE A 97 -15.24 -18.38 -7.49
N ARG A 98 -15.21 -19.50 -8.21
CA ARG A 98 -13.97 -20.21 -8.58
C ARG A 98 -13.73 -20.17 -10.09
N GLY A 99 -12.46 -20.23 -10.48
CA GLY A 99 -12.03 -20.40 -11.86
C GLY A 99 -12.24 -19.14 -12.71
N SER A 100 -12.48 -19.33 -14.02
CA SER A 100 -12.53 -18.23 -14.99
C SER A 100 -13.57 -17.14 -14.69
N SER A 101 -14.58 -17.44 -13.88
CA SER A 101 -15.61 -16.47 -13.45
C SER A 101 -15.12 -15.50 -12.36
N ALA A 102 -14.04 -15.84 -11.65
CA ALA A 102 -13.41 -15.02 -10.61
C ALA A 102 -12.42 -13.98 -11.20
N VAL A 103 -11.86 -14.27 -12.37
CA VAL A 103 -10.92 -13.42 -13.13
C VAL A 103 -11.35 -11.95 -13.22
N PRO A 104 -12.60 -11.59 -13.60
CA PRO A 104 -12.98 -10.18 -13.69
C PRO A 104 -12.95 -9.46 -12.32
N TYR A 105 -13.22 -10.18 -11.22
CA TYR A 105 -13.16 -9.61 -9.88
C TYR A 105 -11.72 -9.39 -9.43
N ASP A 106 -10.83 -10.35 -9.72
CA ASP A 106 -9.39 -10.21 -9.46
C ASP A 106 -8.81 -9.03 -10.27
N LEU A 107 -9.12 -8.94 -11.56
CA LEU A 107 -8.68 -7.84 -12.41
C LEU A 107 -9.22 -6.48 -11.92
N LEU A 108 -10.48 -6.42 -11.48
CA LEU A 108 -11.04 -5.21 -10.89
C LEU A 108 -10.27 -4.81 -9.63
N PHE A 109 -9.99 -5.77 -8.73
CA PHE A 109 -9.26 -5.49 -7.49
C PHE A 109 -7.82 -5.04 -7.78
N ILE A 110 -7.13 -5.68 -8.72
CA ILE A 110 -5.78 -5.28 -9.15
C ILE A 110 -5.81 -3.87 -9.76
N THR A 111 -6.81 -3.58 -10.60
CA THR A 111 -6.98 -2.26 -11.23
C THR A 111 -7.24 -1.17 -10.20
N LEU A 112 -8.10 -1.43 -9.20
CA LEU A 112 -8.35 -0.50 -8.10
C LEU A 112 -7.10 -0.25 -7.26
N ASN A 113 -6.32 -1.29 -6.97
CA ASN A 113 -5.03 -1.15 -6.28
C ASN A 113 -4.03 -0.34 -7.11
N ALA A 114 -3.92 -0.60 -8.41
CA ALA A 114 -3.06 0.17 -9.30
C ALA A 114 -3.48 1.66 -9.38
N ALA A 115 -4.78 1.94 -9.42
CA ALA A 115 -5.31 3.30 -9.38
C ALA A 115 -5.00 3.99 -8.04
N LEU A 116 -5.13 3.28 -6.91
CA LEU A 116 -4.75 3.79 -5.60
C LEU A 116 -3.25 4.10 -5.54
N LEU A 117 -2.40 3.18 -5.99
CA LEU A 117 -0.95 3.39 -6.07
C LEU A 117 -0.59 4.58 -6.96
N TYR A 118 -1.31 4.77 -8.07
CA TYR A 118 -1.14 5.93 -8.95
C TYR A 118 -1.49 7.24 -8.26
N VAL A 119 -2.60 7.28 -7.53
CA VAL A 119 -2.96 8.46 -6.73
C VAL A 119 -1.88 8.73 -5.68
N LEU A 120 -1.43 7.71 -4.93
CA LEU A 120 -0.39 7.86 -3.93
C LEU A 120 0.94 8.34 -4.53
N HIS A 121 1.35 7.79 -5.67
CA HIS A 121 2.53 8.21 -6.41
C HIS A 121 2.41 9.69 -6.78
N ARG A 122 1.31 10.09 -7.43
CA ARG A 122 1.06 11.47 -7.86
C ARG A 122 1.02 12.44 -6.68
N LEU A 123 0.45 12.02 -5.55
CA LEU A 123 0.40 12.84 -4.33
C LEU A 123 1.80 13.00 -3.69
N LEU A 124 2.61 11.94 -3.70
CA LEU A 124 3.96 11.92 -3.14
C LEU A 124 4.97 12.73 -3.98
N TYR A 125 4.76 12.80 -5.30
CA TYR A 125 5.56 13.59 -6.23
C TYR A 125 5.04 15.01 -6.48
N SER A 126 3.96 15.41 -5.82
CA SER A 126 3.47 16.80 -5.91
C SER A 126 4.53 17.77 -5.39
N GLU A 127 4.72 18.90 -6.09
CA GLU A 127 5.65 19.97 -5.70
C GLU A 127 5.47 20.40 -4.23
N LYS A 128 4.22 20.42 -3.74
CA LYS A 128 3.90 20.74 -2.34
C LYS A 128 4.47 19.73 -1.34
N ALA A 129 4.56 18.45 -1.72
CA ALA A 129 5.15 17.42 -0.89
C ALA A 129 6.68 17.55 -0.89
N ILE A 130 7.28 17.75 -2.06
CA ILE A 130 8.74 17.94 -2.21
C ILE A 130 9.22 19.19 -1.45
N ALA A 131 8.48 20.29 -1.54
CA ALA A 131 8.75 21.52 -0.79
C ALA A 131 8.67 21.31 0.74
N TYR A 132 7.73 20.49 1.21
CA TYR A 132 7.61 20.19 2.64
C TYR A 132 8.83 19.41 3.17
N PHE A 133 9.24 18.36 2.46
CA PHE A 133 10.37 17.52 2.87
C PHE A 133 11.73 18.24 2.76
N SER A 134 11.96 19.01 1.69
CA SER A 134 13.20 19.82 1.53
C SER A 134 13.35 20.89 2.62
N GLN A 135 12.27 21.53 3.03
CA GLN A 135 12.30 22.46 4.17
C GLN A 135 12.50 21.74 5.51
N THR A 136 12.29 20.42 5.61
CA THR A 136 12.41 19.68 6.89
C THR A 136 13.85 19.21 7.08
N SER A 137 14.56 18.93 5.99
CA SER A 137 15.97 18.53 6.03
C SER A 137 16.97 19.67 6.17
N ALA A 138 16.53 20.90 5.94
CA ALA A 138 17.36 22.10 6.07
C ALA A 138 17.39 22.69 7.50
N ASN A 139 16.60 22.13 8.43
CA ASN A 139 16.59 22.44 9.86
C ASN A 139 17.09 21.22 10.64
#